data_AF-A0A0N8ITH0-F1
#
_entry.id   AF-A0A0N8ITH0-F1
#
_cell.length_a   1.000
_cell.length_b   1.000
_cell.length_c   1.000
_cell.angle_alpha   90.00
_cell.angle_beta   90.00
_cell.angle_gamma   90.00
#
_symmetry.space_group_name_H-M   'P 1'
#
loop_
_entity.id
_entity.type
_entity.pdbx_description
1 polymer ?
#
loop_
_entity_poly.entity_id
_entity_poly.type
_entity_poly.pdbx_seq_one_letter_code
_entity_poly.pdbx_strand_id
1 'polypeptide(L)'
;MKDMMIDIEAERFNEWLEENYPDIVPESEAWEEAANLYYWEQEALADQAQWDHEHGLFVVSLNDVHQRHRHARQELQKLHALLDREQPELVYRMSFVHAVTVMEAYLMYCARALLEHDWPLKRFRDEYYLNSERVKKNKKQSVREMELDMFGPAARNYVSRMTFHNVKTIERYFSAVLHTPPVWPVKPLDIIADWRNDLVHRNGVDEHDVPRGISAQQLQNALQRVSDLIEAAHRSLCQEVDYFGNWRSEENREIIASALNISTDRDVS
;
A
#
# COMPACT_ATOMS: atom_id res chain seq x y z
N MET A 1 -8.27 5.56 41.63
CA MET A 1 -8.34 5.11 40.23
C MET A 1 -7.90 3.66 40.10
N LYS A 2 -6.74 3.27 40.65
CA LYS A 2 -6.29 1.87 40.67
C LYS A 2 -7.20 0.96 41.52
N ASP A 3 -7.53 1.36 42.75
CA ASP A 3 -8.43 0.57 43.61
C ASP A 3 -9.85 0.45 43.00
N MET A 4 -10.38 1.55 42.46
CA MET A 4 -11.66 1.56 41.75
C MET A 4 -11.67 0.67 40.48
N MET A 5 -10.54 0.49 39.79
CA MET A 5 -10.44 -0.45 38.66
C MET A 5 -10.44 -1.91 39.14
N ILE A 6 -9.75 -2.19 40.25
CA ILE A 6 -9.71 -3.52 40.86
C ILE A 6 -11.11 -3.93 41.34
N ASP A 7 -11.86 -3.00 41.94
CA ASP A 7 -13.23 -3.25 42.38
C ASP A 7 -14.17 -3.55 41.19
N ILE A 8 -14.04 -2.83 40.07
CA ILE A 8 -14.83 -3.04 38.86
C ILE A 8 -14.51 -4.39 38.19
N GLU A 9 -13.24 -4.80 38.16
CA GLU A 9 -12.83 -6.08 37.59
C GLU A 9 -13.32 -7.27 38.43
N ALA A 10 -13.31 -7.12 39.77
CA ALA A 10 -13.85 -8.11 40.68
C ALA A 10 -15.38 -8.25 40.56
N GLU A 11 -16.10 -7.14 40.43
CA GLU A 11 -17.55 -7.16 40.16
C GLU A 11 -17.88 -7.88 38.85
N ARG A 12 -17.17 -7.57 37.76
CA ARG A 12 -17.35 -8.24 36.45
C ARG A 12 -17.06 -9.73 36.50
N PHE A 13 -16.03 -10.14 37.23
CA PHE A 13 -15.73 -11.55 37.42
C PHE A 13 -16.86 -12.26 38.17
N ASN A 14 -17.37 -11.65 39.25
CA ASN A 14 -18.48 -12.23 40.02
C ASN A 14 -19.75 -12.35 39.18
N GLU A 15 -20.10 -11.34 38.40
CA GLU A 15 -21.25 -11.38 37.47
C GLU A 15 -21.09 -12.51 36.43
N TRP A 16 -19.92 -12.60 35.78
CA TRP A 16 -19.63 -13.66 34.81
C TRP A 16 -19.68 -15.05 35.46
N LEU A 17 -19.19 -15.19 36.69
CA LEU A 17 -19.19 -16.45 37.43
C LEU A 17 -20.62 -16.88 37.80
N GLU A 18 -21.46 -15.96 38.26
CA GLU A 18 -22.87 -16.23 38.54
C GLU A 18 -23.64 -16.67 37.28
N GLU A 19 -23.32 -16.09 36.12
CA GLU A 19 -23.97 -16.44 34.85
C GLU A 19 -23.51 -17.79 34.28
N ASN A 20 -22.22 -18.09 34.33
CA ASN A 20 -21.64 -19.28 33.67
C ASN A 20 -21.52 -20.48 34.60
N TYR A 21 -21.35 -20.25 35.91
CA TYR A 21 -21.09 -21.28 36.92
C TYR A 21 -21.75 -20.96 38.29
N PRO A 22 -23.09 -20.92 38.37
CA PRO A 22 -23.82 -20.45 39.55
C PRO A 22 -23.61 -21.26 40.83
N ASP A 23 -23.21 -22.53 40.70
CA ASP A 23 -23.06 -23.46 41.83
C ASP A 23 -21.62 -23.55 42.37
N ILE A 24 -20.68 -22.76 41.83
CA ILE A 24 -19.28 -22.78 42.26
C ILE A 24 -19.11 -22.13 43.63
N VAL A 25 -18.41 -22.81 44.52
CA VAL A 25 -18.07 -22.30 45.86
C VAL A 25 -16.78 -21.47 45.78
N PRO A 26 -16.74 -20.24 46.31
CA PRO A 26 -15.53 -19.43 46.39
C PRO A 26 -14.35 -20.18 47.01
N GLU A 27 -13.14 -19.94 46.50
CA GLU A 27 -11.89 -20.58 46.97
C GLU A 27 -11.83 -22.12 46.80
N SER A 28 -12.76 -22.71 46.04
CA SER A 28 -12.65 -24.11 45.62
C SER A 28 -11.74 -24.25 44.40
N GLU A 29 -11.24 -25.47 44.14
CA GLU A 29 -10.45 -25.77 42.93
C GLU A 29 -11.21 -25.39 41.65
N ALA A 30 -12.52 -25.68 41.59
CA ALA A 30 -13.37 -25.28 40.46
C ALA A 30 -13.51 -23.76 40.31
N TRP A 31 -13.47 -23.01 41.42
CA TRP A 31 -13.47 -21.54 41.39
C TRP A 31 -12.16 -20.99 40.85
N GLU A 32 -11.03 -21.56 41.23
CA GLU A 32 -9.72 -21.18 40.68
C GLU A 32 -9.63 -21.49 39.18
N GLU A 33 -10.16 -22.64 38.74
CA GLU A 33 -10.24 -22.99 37.32
C GLU A 33 -11.14 -22.02 36.53
N ALA A 34 -12.31 -21.67 37.06
CA ALA A 34 -13.22 -20.71 36.45
C ALA A 34 -12.62 -19.29 36.41
N ALA A 35 -11.90 -18.88 37.45
CA ALA A 35 -11.15 -17.63 37.47
C ALA A 35 -10.07 -17.61 36.37
N ASN A 36 -9.27 -18.67 36.26
CA ASN A 36 -8.26 -18.79 35.22
C ASN A 36 -8.88 -18.73 33.81
N LEU A 37 -10.00 -19.42 33.59
CA LEU A 37 -10.73 -19.38 32.32
C LEU A 37 -11.22 -17.97 31.99
N TYR A 38 -11.85 -17.28 32.95
CA TYR A 38 -12.29 -15.91 32.78
C TYR A 38 -11.13 -14.98 32.41
N TYR A 39 -10.01 -15.05 33.15
CA TYR A 39 -8.86 -14.20 32.85
C TYR A 39 -8.25 -14.49 31.48
N TRP A 40 -8.17 -15.76 31.06
CA TRP A 40 -7.74 -16.11 29.71
C TRP A 40 -8.71 -15.61 28.63
N GLU A 41 -10.01 -15.68 28.86
CA GLU A 41 -11.01 -15.11 27.94
C GLU A 41 -10.87 -13.59 27.83
N GLN A 42 -10.68 -12.88 28.94
CA GLN A 42 -10.47 -11.44 28.93
C GLN A 42 -9.16 -11.04 28.26
N GLU A 43 -8.07 -11.79 28.49
CA GLU A 43 -6.78 -11.59 27.80
C GLU A 43 -6.94 -11.79 26.29
N ALA A 44 -7.60 -12.88 25.86
CA ALA A 44 -7.86 -13.15 24.45
C ALA A 44 -8.73 -12.06 23.80
N LEU A 45 -9.75 -11.54 24.51
CA LEU A 45 -10.59 -10.43 24.02
C LEU A 45 -9.79 -9.13 23.91
N ALA A 46 -8.92 -8.84 24.88
CA ALA A 46 -8.06 -7.66 24.86
C ALA A 46 -7.04 -7.73 23.71
N ASP A 47 -6.40 -8.88 23.52
CA ASP A 47 -5.47 -9.14 22.41
C ASP A 47 -6.17 -8.99 21.05
N GLN A 48 -7.38 -9.54 20.91
CA GLN A 48 -8.19 -9.40 19.70
C GLN A 48 -8.55 -7.92 19.43
N ALA A 49 -8.99 -7.19 20.45
CA ALA A 49 -9.32 -5.78 20.32
C ALA A 49 -8.09 -4.91 19.96
N GLN A 50 -6.93 -5.22 20.54
CA GLN A 50 -5.67 -4.56 20.18
C GLN A 50 -5.30 -4.87 18.73
N TRP A 51 -5.39 -6.14 18.31
CA TRP A 51 -5.13 -6.54 16.93
C TRP A 51 -6.06 -5.82 15.96
N ASP A 52 -7.36 -5.76 16.23
CA ASP A 52 -8.35 -5.09 15.37
C ASP A 52 -8.03 -3.59 15.24
N HIS A 53 -7.62 -2.95 16.33
CA HIS A 53 -7.22 -1.56 16.33
C HIS A 53 -5.96 -1.32 15.48
N GLU A 54 -4.89 -2.07 15.73
CA GLU A 54 -3.62 -1.96 15.00
C GLU A 54 -3.80 -2.32 13.51
N HIS A 55 -4.59 -3.35 13.23
CA HIS A 55 -4.94 -3.76 11.87
C HIS A 55 -5.73 -2.65 11.16
N GLY A 56 -6.70 -2.04 11.83
CA GLY A 56 -7.45 -0.90 11.30
C GLY A 56 -6.54 0.27 10.94
N LEU A 57 -5.63 0.67 11.85
CA LEU A 57 -4.64 1.71 11.60
C LEU A 57 -3.72 1.36 10.41
N PHE A 58 -3.29 0.10 10.34
CA PHE A 58 -2.48 -0.39 9.23
C PHE A 58 -3.24 -0.26 7.90
N VAL A 59 -4.48 -0.73 7.81
CA VAL A 59 -5.31 -0.64 6.59
C VAL A 59 -5.51 0.81 6.15
N VAL A 60 -5.78 1.72 7.08
CA VAL A 60 -5.86 3.16 6.79
C VAL A 60 -4.53 3.68 6.23
N SER A 61 -3.41 3.30 6.84
CA SER A 61 -2.08 3.72 6.38
C SER A 61 -1.72 3.21 4.99
N LEU A 62 -2.34 2.13 4.50
CA LEU A 62 -2.16 1.62 3.13
C LEU A 62 -2.80 2.55 2.08
N ASN A 63 -3.69 3.45 2.48
CA ASN A 63 -4.39 4.43 1.63
C ASN A 63 -3.82 5.85 1.76
N ASP A 64 -2.63 5.99 2.35
CA ASP A 64 -1.98 7.30 2.56
C ASP A 64 -0.61 7.34 1.85
N VAL A 65 -0.47 8.27 0.92
CA VAL A 65 0.74 8.44 0.09
C VAL A 65 1.98 8.75 0.95
N HIS A 66 1.84 9.55 2.00
CA HIS A 66 2.96 9.92 2.88
C HIS A 66 3.39 8.75 3.76
N GLN A 67 2.45 7.99 4.31
CA GLN A 67 2.76 6.82 5.11
C GLN A 67 3.43 5.73 4.26
N ARG A 68 2.94 5.52 3.02
CA ARG A 68 3.59 4.59 2.09
C ARG A 68 4.99 5.03 1.71
N HIS A 69 5.22 6.33 1.52
CA HIS A 69 6.55 6.88 1.23
C HIS A 69 7.50 6.69 2.41
N ARG A 70 7.06 7.00 3.63
CA ARG A 70 7.83 6.79 4.85
C ARG A 70 8.23 5.33 5.01
N HIS A 71 7.28 4.41 4.82
CA HIS A 71 7.53 2.98 4.87
C HIS A 71 8.56 2.55 3.81
N ALA A 72 8.39 2.97 2.55
CA ALA A 72 9.32 2.63 1.48
C ALA A 72 10.74 3.16 1.77
N ARG A 73 10.87 4.39 2.28
CA ARG A 73 12.18 4.95 2.67
C ARG A 73 12.85 4.17 3.79
N GLN A 74 12.09 3.78 4.82
CA GLN A 74 12.61 2.98 5.93
C GLN A 74 13.12 1.62 5.44
N GLU A 75 12.39 0.97 4.53
CA GLU A 75 12.83 -0.29 3.93
C GLU A 75 14.10 -0.11 3.09
N LEU A 76 14.18 0.92 2.24
CA LEU A 76 15.38 1.20 1.45
C LEU A 76 16.58 1.57 2.32
N GLN A 77 16.36 2.27 3.43
CA GLN A 77 17.42 2.58 4.40
C GLN A 77 18.01 1.31 5.03
N LYS A 78 17.16 0.33 5.39
CA LYS A 78 17.63 -0.98 5.89
C LYS A 78 18.46 -1.71 4.82
N LEU A 79 18.05 -1.66 3.56
CA LEU A 79 18.81 -2.25 2.45
C LEU A 79 20.14 -1.53 2.21
N HIS A 80 20.18 -0.20 2.31
CA HIS A 80 21.42 0.56 2.23
C HIS A 80 22.42 0.19 3.33
N ALA A 81 21.96 -0.05 4.57
CA ALA A 81 22.82 -0.46 5.67
C ALA A 81 23.53 -1.82 5.43
N LEU A 82 23.00 -2.66 4.53
CA LEU A 82 23.68 -3.91 4.15
C LEU A 82 24.96 -3.66 3.33
N LEU A 83 25.12 -2.47 2.75
CA LEU A 83 26.31 -2.07 2.00
C LEU A 83 27.46 -1.58 2.90
N ASP A 84 27.22 -1.37 4.20
CA ASP A 84 28.23 -0.86 5.14
C ASP A 84 29.37 -1.85 5.40
N ARG A 85 29.14 -3.13 5.11
CA ARG A 85 30.12 -4.22 5.20
C ARG A 85 29.90 -5.20 4.07
N GLU A 86 30.96 -5.93 3.71
CA GLU A 86 30.85 -6.98 2.70
C GLU A 86 29.86 -8.06 3.16
N GLN A 87 28.93 -8.40 2.26
CA GLN A 87 27.96 -9.47 2.43
C GLN A 87 28.22 -10.60 1.43
N PRO A 88 27.77 -11.82 1.75
CA PRO A 88 27.65 -12.87 0.75
C PRO A 88 26.74 -12.44 -0.41
N GLU A 89 27.06 -12.91 -1.62
CA GLU A 89 26.31 -12.56 -2.83
C GLU A 89 24.80 -12.81 -2.71
N LEU A 90 24.40 -13.89 -2.02
CA LEU A 90 23.00 -14.21 -1.76
C LEU A 90 22.25 -13.05 -1.08
N VAL A 91 22.88 -12.37 -0.12
CA VAL A 91 22.30 -11.23 0.57
C VAL A 91 22.09 -10.08 -0.42
N TYR A 92 23.06 -9.83 -1.31
CA TYR A 92 22.88 -8.80 -2.34
C TYR A 92 21.79 -9.15 -3.35
N ARG A 93 21.68 -10.40 -3.77
CA ARG A 93 20.58 -10.88 -4.66
C ARG A 93 19.21 -10.66 -4.01
N MET A 94 19.05 -11.08 -2.75
CA MET A 94 17.79 -10.88 -2.02
C MET A 94 17.48 -9.41 -1.82
N SER A 95 18.49 -8.59 -1.50
CA SER A 95 18.33 -7.14 -1.33
C SER A 95 17.93 -6.44 -2.63
N PHE A 96 18.51 -6.85 -3.75
CA PHE A 96 18.16 -6.33 -5.07
C PHE A 96 16.71 -6.63 -5.41
N VAL A 97 16.28 -7.88 -5.23
CA VAL A 97 14.88 -8.28 -5.45
C VAL A 97 13.93 -7.52 -4.52
N HIS A 98 14.30 -7.37 -3.24
CA HIS A 98 13.48 -6.63 -2.26
C HIS A 98 13.37 -5.14 -2.61
N ALA A 99 14.43 -4.50 -3.11
CA ALA A 99 14.37 -3.11 -3.55
C ALA A 99 13.29 -2.89 -4.63
N VAL A 100 13.20 -3.79 -5.61
CA VAL A 100 12.15 -3.75 -6.64
C VAL A 100 10.77 -3.99 -6.03
N THR A 101 10.65 -4.93 -5.08
CA THR A 101 9.40 -5.19 -4.36
C THR A 101 8.92 -3.95 -3.57
N VAL A 102 9.83 -3.24 -2.90
CA VAL A 102 9.52 -2.00 -2.16
C VAL A 102 8.98 -0.92 -3.10
N MET A 103 9.63 -0.74 -4.25
CA MET A 103 9.18 0.18 -5.29
C MET A 103 7.79 -0.18 -5.83
N GLU A 104 7.59 -1.45 -6.18
CA GLU A 104 6.34 -1.93 -6.75
C GLU A 104 5.18 -1.79 -5.75
N ALA A 105 5.40 -2.18 -4.49
CA ALA A 105 4.44 -2.01 -3.43
C ALA A 105 4.11 -0.53 -3.20
N TYR A 106 5.13 0.34 -3.16
CA TYR A 106 4.94 1.77 -3.01
C TYR A 106 4.05 2.35 -4.12
N LEU A 107 4.37 2.07 -5.39
CA LEU A 107 3.61 2.57 -6.52
C LEU A 107 2.18 2.02 -6.55
N MET A 108 2.00 0.72 -6.26
CA MET A 108 0.67 0.10 -6.19
C MET A 108 -0.20 0.71 -5.10
N TYR A 109 0.33 0.86 -3.88
CA TYR A 109 -0.45 1.43 -2.78
C TYR A 109 -0.74 2.91 -3.00
N CYS A 110 0.18 3.67 -3.59
CA CYS A 110 -0.09 5.07 -3.96
C CYS A 110 -1.14 5.18 -5.07
N ALA A 111 -1.05 4.35 -6.11
CA ALA A 111 -2.07 4.25 -7.15
C ALA A 111 -3.45 3.97 -6.54
N ARG A 112 -3.53 3.04 -5.58
CA ARG A 112 -4.76 2.74 -4.86
C ARG A 112 -5.24 3.90 -3.99
N ALA A 113 -4.34 4.57 -3.28
CA ALA A 113 -4.64 5.71 -2.41
C ALA A 113 -5.22 6.90 -3.18
N LEU A 114 -4.73 7.18 -4.39
CA LEU A 114 -5.29 8.23 -5.25
C LEU A 114 -6.79 8.03 -5.51
N LEU A 115 -7.26 6.78 -5.57
CA LEU A 115 -8.66 6.44 -5.82
C LEU A 115 -9.59 6.69 -4.61
N GLU A 116 -9.06 7.19 -3.49
CA GLU A 116 -9.87 7.78 -2.42
C GLU A 116 -10.29 9.22 -2.73
N HIS A 117 -9.81 9.80 -3.83
CA HIS A 117 -10.18 11.13 -4.31
C HIS A 117 -10.99 11.03 -5.60
N ASP A 118 -12.05 11.83 -5.70
CA ASP A 118 -13.05 11.77 -6.75
C ASP A 118 -12.43 12.06 -8.12
N TRP A 119 -11.50 13.00 -8.18
CA TRP A 119 -10.91 13.38 -9.46
C TRP A 119 -9.99 12.28 -10.03
N PRO A 120 -8.98 11.78 -9.30
CA PRO A 120 -8.20 10.64 -9.77
C PRO A 120 -9.06 9.40 -10.03
N LEU A 121 -10.11 9.17 -9.24
CA LEU A 121 -11.05 8.07 -9.46
C LEU A 121 -11.84 8.22 -10.77
N LYS A 122 -12.34 9.42 -11.07
CA LYS A 122 -13.02 9.73 -12.34
C LYS A 122 -12.09 9.52 -13.53
N ARG A 123 -10.85 10.00 -13.46
CA ARG A 123 -9.84 9.83 -14.50
C ARG A 123 -9.43 8.38 -14.68
N PHE A 124 -9.23 7.65 -13.58
CA PHE A 124 -9.01 6.21 -13.64
C PHE A 124 -10.17 5.50 -14.35
N ARG A 125 -11.42 5.84 -14.03
CA ARG A 125 -12.61 5.28 -14.71
C ARG A 125 -12.55 5.56 -16.21
N ASP A 126 -12.46 6.83 -16.58
CA ASP A 126 -12.74 7.32 -17.92
C ASP A 126 -11.55 7.10 -18.87
N GLU A 127 -10.33 7.35 -18.41
CA GLU A 127 -9.12 7.32 -19.24
C GLU A 127 -8.41 5.97 -19.21
N TYR A 128 -8.49 5.24 -18.10
CA TYR A 128 -7.74 3.99 -17.92
C TYR A 128 -8.63 2.75 -18.01
N TYR A 129 -9.64 2.64 -17.14
CA TYR A 129 -10.46 1.44 -16.99
C TYR A 129 -11.35 1.19 -18.20
N LEU A 130 -12.09 2.19 -18.66
CA LEU A 130 -12.97 2.08 -19.83
C LEU A 130 -12.20 1.86 -21.14
N ASN A 131 -10.94 2.28 -21.20
CA ASN A 131 -10.05 2.07 -22.35
C ASN A 131 -9.21 0.79 -22.25
N SER A 132 -9.30 0.04 -21.14
CA SER A 132 -8.55 -1.20 -20.96
C SER A 132 -9.13 -2.34 -21.80
N GLU A 133 -8.30 -3.00 -22.63
CA GLU A 133 -8.69 -4.19 -23.39
C GLU A 133 -8.96 -5.40 -22.49
N ARG A 134 -8.41 -5.40 -21.26
CA ARG A 134 -8.60 -6.48 -20.28
C ARG A 134 -9.99 -6.49 -19.66
N VAL A 135 -10.75 -5.41 -19.81
CA VAL A 135 -12.10 -5.28 -19.22
C VAL A 135 -13.16 -5.64 -20.27
N LYS A 136 -14.03 -6.58 -19.93
CA LYS A 136 -15.15 -7.02 -20.79
C LYS A 136 -16.13 -5.86 -21.07
N LYS A 137 -16.70 -5.83 -22.28
CA LYS A 137 -17.63 -4.76 -22.74
C LYS A 137 -18.82 -4.55 -21.79
N ASN A 138 -19.44 -5.63 -21.29
CA ASN A 138 -20.56 -5.53 -20.36
C ASN A 138 -20.18 -4.85 -19.03
N LYS A 139 -19.00 -5.15 -18.48
CA LYS A 139 -18.49 -4.48 -17.27
C LYS A 139 -18.25 -2.99 -17.52
N LYS A 140 -17.72 -2.63 -18.69
CA LYS A 140 -17.55 -1.22 -19.08
C LYS A 140 -18.88 -0.48 -19.13
N GLN A 141 -19.92 -1.11 -19.68
CA GLN A 141 -21.26 -0.51 -19.73
C GLN A 141 -21.80 -0.28 -18.31
N SER A 142 -21.72 -1.28 -17.43
CA SER A 142 -22.16 -1.13 -16.04
C SER A 142 -21.41 -0.01 -15.30
N VAL A 143 -20.11 0.14 -15.54
CA VAL A 143 -19.31 1.21 -14.92
C VAL A 143 -19.65 2.60 -15.47
N ARG A 144 -20.10 2.72 -16.73
CA ARG A 144 -20.54 4.01 -17.30
C ARG A 144 -21.84 4.52 -16.69
N GLU A 145 -22.74 3.60 -16.32
CA GLU A 145 -24.05 3.90 -15.73
C GLU A 145 -24.00 4.02 -14.21
N MET A 146 -22.88 3.63 -13.59
CA MET A 146 -22.69 3.64 -12.14
C MET A 146 -22.19 4.99 -11.65
N GLU A 147 -22.76 5.45 -10.52
CA GLU A 147 -22.26 6.60 -9.78
C GLU A 147 -20.81 6.39 -9.33
N LEU A 148 -20.04 7.47 -9.26
CA LEU A 148 -18.59 7.38 -9.09
C LEU A 148 -18.20 6.77 -7.72
N ASP A 149 -18.94 7.07 -6.67
CA ASP A 149 -18.74 6.58 -5.31
C ASP A 149 -18.89 5.05 -5.22
N MET A 150 -19.87 4.48 -5.93
CA MET A 150 -20.08 3.04 -6.03
C MET A 150 -18.94 2.32 -6.77
N PHE A 151 -18.23 3.02 -7.66
CA PHE A 151 -17.12 2.45 -8.41
C PHE A 151 -15.82 2.35 -7.61
N GLY A 152 -15.62 3.20 -6.60
CA GLY A 152 -14.39 3.29 -5.79
C GLY A 152 -13.85 1.95 -5.27
N PRO A 153 -14.65 1.12 -4.58
CA PRO A 153 -14.21 -0.19 -4.09
C PRO A 153 -13.74 -1.14 -5.21
N ALA A 154 -14.45 -1.15 -6.34
CA ALA A 154 -14.10 -1.99 -7.49
C ALA A 154 -12.80 -1.51 -8.17
N ALA A 155 -12.62 -0.19 -8.26
CA ALA A 155 -11.41 0.44 -8.79
C ALA A 155 -10.18 0.09 -7.93
N ARG A 156 -10.29 0.23 -6.60
CA ARG A 156 -9.21 -0.13 -5.67
C ARG A 156 -8.85 -1.62 -5.75
N ASN A 157 -9.84 -2.52 -5.80
CA ASN A 157 -9.59 -3.96 -5.96
C ASN A 157 -8.91 -4.29 -7.31
N TYR A 158 -9.29 -3.58 -8.38
CA TYR A 158 -8.62 -3.72 -9.66
C TYR A 158 -7.14 -3.33 -9.57
N VAL A 159 -6.82 -2.19 -8.96
CA VAL A 159 -5.44 -1.69 -8.80
C VAL A 159 -4.61 -2.58 -7.86
N SER A 160 -5.20 -3.12 -6.79
CA SER A 160 -4.50 -4.05 -5.88
C SER A 160 -3.99 -5.33 -6.57
N ARG A 161 -4.50 -5.66 -7.76
CA ARG A 161 -4.07 -6.82 -8.57
C ARG A 161 -3.09 -6.43 -9.67
N MET A 162 -2.77 -5.15 -9.80
CA MET A 162 -1.81 -4.67 -10.76
C MET A 162 -0.39 -4.77 -10.22
N THR A 163 0.55 -4.99 -11.13
CA THR A 163 1.98 -5.03 -10.87
C THR A 163 2.65 -3.83 -11.54
N PHE A 164 3.54 -3.16 -10.81
CA PHE A 164 4.19 -1.90 -11.20
C PHE A 164 5.70 -2.05 -11.38
N HIS A 165 6.20 -3.26 -11.65
CA HIS A 165 7.60 -3.48 -12.03
C HIS A 165 7.91 -3.15 -13.50
N ASN A 166 6.89 -2.99 -14.36
CA ASN A 166 7.07 -2.69 -15.79
C ASN A 166 6.82 -1.21 -16.10
N VAL A 167 7.75 -0.58 -16.83
CA VAL A 167 7.70 0.84 -17.20
C VAL A 167 6.40 1.21 -17.93
N LYS A 168 5.94 0.39 -18.89
CA LYS A 168 4.72 0.66 -19.65
C LYS A 168 3.48 0.70 -18.76
N THR A 169 3.42 -0.14 -17.72
CA THR A 169 2.31 -0.11 -16.76
C THR A 169 2.34 1.17 -15.95
N ILE A 170 3.52 1.55 -15.44
CA ILE A 170 3.71 2.78 -14.66
C ILE A 170 3.27 3.99 -15.49
N GLU A 171 3.83 4.14 -16.69
CA GLU A 171 3.54 5.27 -17.57
C GLU A 171 2.06 5.31 -17.96
N ARG A 172 1.49 4.18 -18.39
CA ARG A 172 0.08 4.11 -18.80
C ARG A 172 -0.87 4.45 -17.66
N TYR A 173 -0.61 3.94 -16.47
CA TYR A 173 -1.48 4.18 -15.32
C TYR A 173 -1.39 5.63 -14.85
N PHE A 174 -0.19 6.10 -14.50
CA PHE A 174 -0.04 7.42 -13.88
C PHE A 174 -0.24 8.57 -14.87
N SER A 175 0.02 8.40 -16.16
CA SER A 175 -0.35 9.42 -17.17
C SER A 175 -1.86 9.54 -17.38
N ALA A 176 -2.60 8.47 -17.14
CA ALA A 176 -4.07 8.48 -17.23
C ALA A 176 -4.72 9.01 -15.95
N VAL A 177 -4.16 8.71 -14.78
CA VAL A 177 -4.79 9.03 -13.49
C VAL A 177 -4.40 10.41 -12.97
N LEU A 178 -3.18 10.89 -13.18
CA LEU A 178 -2.73 12.20 -12.70
C LEU A 178 -3.18 13.33 -13.63
N HIS A 179 -3.32 14.55 -13.07
CA HIS A 179 -3.55 15.78 -13.83
C HIS A 179 -2.36 16.15 -14.70
N THR A 180 -1.19 16.21 -14.08
CA THR A 180 0.06 16.49 -14.77
C THR A 180 0.73 15.16 -15.08
N PRO A 181 0.86 14.78 -16.36
CA PRO A 181 1.59 13.56 -16.72
C PRO A 181 2.99 13.59 -16.11
N PRO A 182 3.36 12.59 -15.31
CA PRO A 182 4.60 12.63 -14.57
C PRO A 182 5.80 12.37 -15.48
N VAL A 183 6.90 13.11 -15.25
CA VAL A 183 8.20 12.83 -15.87
C VAL A 183 9.09 12.15 -14.84
N TRP A 184 8.96 10.83 -14.74
CA TRP A 184 9.69 10.02 -13.77
C TRP A 184 10.92 9.34 -14.39
N PRO A 185 12.00 9.07 -13.62
CA PRO A 185 13.21 8.43 -14.12
C PRO A 185 13.02 6.91 -14.27
N VAL A 186 12.07 6.48 -15.10
CA VAL A 186 11.67 5.07 -15.25
C VAL A 186 12.59 4.25 -16.16
N LYS A 187 13.40 4.89 -17.02
CA LYS A 187 14.27 4.19 -17.99
C LYS A 187 15.19 3.11 -17.38
N PRO A 188 15.82 3.31 -16.21
CA PRO A 188 16.66 2.27 -15.60
C PRO A 188 15.89 1.04 -15.11
N LEU A 189 14.55 1.12 -15.00
CA LEU A 189 13.74 0.05 -14.44
C LEU A 189 13.64 -1.16 -15.35
N ASP A 190 13.71 -1.01 -16.68
CA ASP A 190 13.65 -2.17 -17.58
C ASP A 190 14.78 -3.16 -17.25
N ILE A 191 16.00 -2.64 -17.12
CA ILE A 191 17.17 -3.45 -16.72
C ILE A 191 16.98 -4.03 -15.33
N ILE A 192 16.52 -3.22 -14.36
CA ILE A 192 16.35 -3.68 -12.97
C ILE A 192 15.27 -4.77 -12.88
N ALA A 193 14.17 -4.64 -13.62
CA ALA A 193 13.08 -5.60 -13.66
C ALA A 193 13.50 -6.91 -14.32
N ASP A 194 14.26 -6.85 -15.41
CA ASP A 194 14.81 -8.03 -16.08
C ASP A 194 15.76 -8.80 -15.14
N TRP A 195 16.68 -8.10 -14.49
CA TRP A 195 17.57 -8.70 -13.50
C TRP A 195 16.80 -9.32 -12.33
N ARG A 196 15.77 -8.63 -11.82
CA ARG A 196 14.90 -9.18 -10.78
C ARG A 196 14.20 -10.45 -11.25
N ASN A 197 13.70 -10.49 -12.49
CA ASN A 197 13.03 -11.66 -13.03
C ASN A 197 13.98 -12.84 -13.17
N ASP A 198 15.20 -12.62 -13.64
CA ASP A 198 16.21 -13.68 -13.77
C ASP A 198 16.62 -14.22 -12.39
N LEU A 199 16.81 -13.34 -11.40
CA LEU A 199 17.09 -13.74 -10.02
C LEU A 199 15.97 -14.57 -9.39
N VAL A 200 14.70 -14.22 -9.62
CA VAL A 200 13.54 -14.85 -8.97
C VAL A 200 13.03 -16.09 -9.72
N HIS A 201 12.97 -16.04 -11.05
CA HIS A 201 12.31 -17.05 -11.87
C HIS A 201 13.27 -18.01 -12.57
N ARG A 202 14.54 -17.63 -12.69
CA ARG A 202 15.59 -18.44 -13.35
C ARG A 202 16.78 -18.73 -12.43
N ASN A 203 16.60 -18.54 -11.12
CA ASN A 203 17.63 -18.77 -10.09
C ASN A 203 18.96 -18.01 -10.35
N GLY A 204 18.87 -16.80 -10.89
CA GLY A 204 20.02 -15.97 -11.21
C GLY A 204 20.77 -16.41 -12.47
N VAL A 205 20.06 -16.97 -13.44
CA VAL A 205 20.54 -17.25 -14.80
C VAL A 205 19.68 -16.47 -15.78
N ASP A 206 20.25 -15.85 -16.81
CA ASP A 206 19.45 -15.11 -17.81
C ASP A 206 18.86 -16.02 -18.90
N GLU A 207 18.26 -15.41 -19.93
CA GLU A 207 17.69 -16.14 -21.06
C GLU A 207 18.68 -16.75 -22.04
N HIS A 208 19.97 -16.50 -21.83
CA HIS A 208 21.08 -17.03 -22.61
C HIS A 208 21.94 -17.99 -21.78
N ASP A 209 21.41 -18.50 -20.68
CA ASP A 209 22.08 -19.40 -19.75
C ASP A 209 23.34 -18.79 -19.09
N VAL A 210 23.40 -17.45 -18.97
CA VAL A 210 24.52 -16.75 -18.33
C VAL A 210 24.19 -16.44 -16.86
N PRO A 211 25.04 -16.84 -15.90
CA PRO A 211 24.85 -16.50 -14.49
C PRO A 211 24.87 -14.99 -14.23
N ARG A 212 23.90 -14.51 -13.47
CA ARG A 212 23.82 -13.13 -12.98
C ARG A 212 24.40 -13.02 -11.57
N GLY A 213 25.58 -12.39 -11.49
CA GLY A 213 26.19 -12.00 -10.23
C GLY A 213 25.71 -10.62 -9.78
N ILE A 214 25.40 -10.46 -8.48
CA ILE A 214 25.14 -9.13 -7.88
C ILE A 214 26.30 -8.74 -6.96
N SER A 215 27.03 -7.71 -7.37
CA SER A 215 28.01 -7.02 -6.52
C SER A 215 27.35 -5.95 -5.64
N ALA A 216 28.09 -5.51 -4.60
CA ALA A 216 27.71 -4.37 -3.78
C ALA A 216 27.43 -3.10 -4.62
N GLN A 217 28.24 -2.84 -5.65
CA GLN A 217 28.05 -1.69 -6.54
C GLN A 217 26.76 -1.79 -7.36
N GLN A 218 26.43 -2.98 -7.88
CA GLN A 218 25.17 -3.18 -8.60
C GLN A 218 23.96 -2.98 -7.68
N LEU A 219 24.02 -3.49 -6.45
CA LEU A 219 22.97 -3.25 -5.45
C LEU A 219 22.85 -1.75 -5.13
N GLN A 220 23.96 -1.06 -4.86
CA GLN A 220 23.96 0.38 -4.59
C GLN A 220 23.32 1.17 -5.73
N ASN A 221 23.68 0.85 -6.98
CA ASN A 221 23.11 1.50 -8.15
C ASN A 221 21.59 1.26 -8.24
N ALA A 222 21.13 0.02 -8.02
CA ALA A 222 19.72 -0.31 -8.04
C ALA A 222 18.93 0.42 -6.94
N LEU A 223 19.45 0.44 -5.71
CA LEU A 223 18.86 1.17 -4.59
C LEU A 223 18.76 2.67 -4.88
N GLN A 224 19.79 3.26 -5.49
CA GLN A 224 19.75 4.67 -5.88
C GLN A 224 18.66 4.93 -6.94
N ARG A 225 18.59 4.12 -8.00
CA ARG A 225 17.57 4.29 -9.06
C ARG A 225 16.15 4.10 -8.55
N VAL A 226 15.94 3.11 -7.68
CA VAL A 226 14.65 2.88 -7.01
C VAL A 226 14.28 4.06 -6.12
N SER A 227 15.24 4.57 -5.34
CA SER A 227 15.02 5.73 -4.47
C SER A 227 14.69 6.98 -5.30
N ASP A 228 15.43 7.25 -6.37
CA ASP A 228 15.20 8.39 -7.28
C ASP A 228 13.79 8.36 -7.86
N LEU A 229 13.33 7.18 -8.29
CA LEU A 229 11.97 7.00 -8.78
C LEU A 229 10.92 7.23 -7.69
N ILE A 230 11.09 6.62 -6.51
CA ILE A 230 10.13 6.79 -5.40
C ILE A 230 10.04 8.27 -5.00
N GLU A 231 11.16 8.99 -4.94
CA GLU A 231 11.16 10.42 -4.61
C GLU A 231 10.50 11.26 -5.71
N ALA A 232 10.77 10.99 -6.99
CA ALA A 232 10.12 11.67 -8.10
C ALA A 232 8.59 11.41 -8.10
N ALA A 233 8.20 10.15 -7.89
CA ALA A 233 6.80 9.76 -7.80
C ALA A 233 6.12 10.41 -6.60
N HIS A 234 6.72 10.37 -5.43
CA HIS A 234 6.17 10.97 -4.23
C HIS A 234 5.84 12.44 -4.41
N ARG A 235 6.75 13.21 -5.03
CA ARG A 235 6.50 14.64 -5.30
C ARG A 235 5.28 14.86 -6.18
N SER A 236 5.17 14.13 -7.29
CA SER A 236 4.01 14.24 -8.19
C SER A 236 2.71 13.80 -7.51
N LEU A 237 2.76 12.73 -6.72
CA LEU A 237 1.59 12.20 -6.02
C LEU A 237 1.11 13.14 -4.91
N CYS A 238 2.01 13.75 -4.15
CA CYS A 238 1.65 14.77 -3.16
C CYS A 238 1.05 16.00 -3.83
N GLN A 239 1.64 16.48 -4.92
CA GLN A 239 1.07 17.60 -5.70
C GLN A 239 -0.33 17.29 -6.19
N GLU A 240 -0.57 16.07 -6.71
CA GLU A 240 -1.89 15.64 -7.13
C GLU A 240 -2.91 15.73 -5.98
N VAL A 241 -2.55 15.16 -4.84
CA VAL A 241 -3.40 15.12 -3.64
C VAL A 241 -3.65 16.54 -3.10
N ASP A 242 -2.61 17.37 -2.98
CA ASP A 242 -2.68 18.72 -2.41
C ASP A 242 -3.54 19.70 -3.25
N TYR A 243 -3.47 19.56 -4.58
CA TYR A 243 -4.15 20.44 -5.53
C TYR A 243 -5.51 19.91 -5.98
N PHE A 244 -5.68 18.59 -6.04
CA PHE A 244 -6.85 17.97 -6.65
C PHE A 244 -7.58 16.96 -5.75
N GLY A 245 -7.15 16.83 -4.49
CA GLY A 245 -7.86 16.08 -3.46
C GLY A 245 -9.26 16.63 -3.15
N ASN A 246 -10.08 15.83 -2.47
CA ASN A 246 -11.52 16.09 -2.26
C ASN A 246 -11.83 17.32 -1.39
N TRP A 247 -10.85 17.88 -0.67
CA TRP A 247 -11.03 19.11 0.12
C TRP A 247 -10.96 20.41 -0.71
N ARG A 248 -10.77 20.32 -2.03
CA ARG A 248 -10.72 21.48 -2.95
C ARG A 248 -12.02 21.57 -3.76
N SER A 249 -12.58 22.78 -3.89
CA SER A 249 -13.69 23.05 -4.82
C SER A 249 -13.26 22.92 -6.28
N GLU A 250 -14.22 22.69 -7.17
CA GLU A 250 -13.98 22.57 -8.62
C GLU A 250 -13.35 23.83 -9.22
N GLU A 251 -13.84 25.01 -8.85
CA GLU A 251 -13.27 26.31 -9.23
C GLU A 251 -11.80 26.45 -8.81
N ASN A 252 -11.44 26.01 -7.59
CA ASN A 252 -10.05 26.02 -7.14
C ASN A 252 -9.16 25.11 -7.99
N ARG A 253 -9.69 23.96 -8.43
CA ARG A 253 -8.94 23.00 -9.26
C ARG A 253 -8.69 23.55 -10.67
N GLU A 254 -9.68 24.19 -11.28
CA GLU A 254 -9.56 24.81 -12.60
C GLU A 254 -8.54 25.96 -12.61
N ILE A 255 -8.57 26.82 -11.59
CA ILE A 255 -7.58 27.90 -11.42
C ILE A 255 -6.17 27.32 -11.31
N ILE A 256 -5.98 26.26 -10.51
CA ILE A 256 -4.67 25.61 -10.36
C ILE A 256 -4.22 24.95 -11.66
N ALA A 257 -5.11 24.24 -12.36
CA ALA A 257 -4.79 23.61 -13.64
C ALA A 257 -4.33 24.64 -14.68
N SER A 258 -5.05 25.77 -14.78
CA SER A 258 -4.67 26.90 -15.64
C SER A 258 -3.32 27.51 -15.23
N ALA A 259 -3.06 27.68 -13.93
CA ALA A 259 -1.81 28.26 -13.43
C ALA A 259 -0.59 27.35 -13.67
N LEU A 260 -0.80 26.04 -13.73
CA LEU A 260 0.24 25.05 -14.01
C LEU A 260 0.46 24.81 -15.52
N ASN A 261 -0.18 25.59 -16.40
CA ASN A 261 -0.20 25.38 -17.86
C ASN A 261 -0.60 23.94 -18.25
N ILE A 262 -1.46 23.31 -17.45
CA ILE A 262 -2.04 22.02 -17.77
C ILE A 262 -3.19 22.32 -18.71
N SER A 263 -3.11 21.86 -19.96
CA SER A 263 -4.18 22.05 -20.95
C SER A 263 -5.49 21.46 -20.41
N THR A 264 -6.43 22.32 -20.04
CA THR A 264 -7.81 21.95 -19.70
C THR A 264 -8.67 21.74 -20.95
N ASP A 265 -8.14 22.02 -22.14
CA ASP A 265 -8.83 21.79 -23.40
C ASP A 265 -9.03 20.30 -23.68
N ARG A 266 -10.25 19.84 -23.39
CA ARG A 266 -10.98 18.86 -24.19
C ARG A 266 -12.35 19.41 -24.52
N ASP A 267 -12.37 20.54 -25.21
CA ASP A 267 -13.42 20.81 -26.19
C ASP A 267 -12.87 20.40 -27.57
N VAL A 268 -13.78 19.91 -28.43
CA VAL A 268 -13.57 19.35 -29.79
C VAL A 268 -13.09 17.89 -29.81
N SER A 269 -13.82 16.87 -30.25
CA SER A 269 -15.03 16.74 -31.09
C SER A 269 -15.84 15.49 -30.71
#